data_AF-A0AAU4QH48-F1
#
_entry.id   AF-A0AAU4QH48-F1
#
_cell.length_a   1.000
_cell.length_b   1.000
_cell.length_c   1.000
_cell.angle_alpha   90.00
_cell.angle_beta   90.00
_cell.angle_gamma   90.00
#
_symmetry.space_group_name_H-M   'P 1'
#
loop_
_entity.id
_entity.type
_entity.pdbx_description
1 polymer ?
#
loop_
_entity_poly.entity_id
_entity_poly.type
_entity_poly.pdbx_seq_one_letter_code
_entity_poly.pdbx_strand_id
1 'polypeptide(L)'
;MPDDARARQRMGTGLGVLLALVLAAVLLTALPDDGEREGGGACAPHSVAAWSADDRLTGEFSRYGDNPSRTDDWTGGDGTHSVRLPDGRVLWLFSDTYLGQVYSPPNPFGESHTWREATAPLVRNSAVVMRDGRLESTLATPLFPDPAPNQWRWPVAARVEPRSPGSSEQVLRVLLWVRTAGQPPWIFGVPTATEVATLTLPDLRVESVVKVLDQQLVPDPSRRVLFGTTLVEEDGWTYVFGGDDGQAASRPASQAYVARVPEGRLGEPGAWQYWNGSEWAGAGARPRAVLGDGQRTGVGSAFSVVRVRGTYVLFTMAAGTKGLTTVTSYWACSPAGPWHGPTKEFSPALPQGGQVAAYNPQTHPELSDDGRLVLSYDVNWLETGSAAAQLNRNVSLYRPRFVTLRLAQTR
;
A
#
# COMPACT_ATOMS: atom_id res chain seq x y z
N MET A 1 10.68 85.33 -0.45
CA MET A 1 11.43 84.31 0.29
C MET A 1 11.50 84.71 1.74
N PRO A 2 11.41 83.77 2.69
CA PRO A 2 11.09 82.34 2.55
C PRO A 2 9.70 82.05 3.15
N ASP A 3 9.10 80.88 3.11
CA ASP A 3 9.15 79.67 2.29
C ASP A 3 7.92 78.86 2.74
N ASP A 4 7.39 78.01 1.85
CA ASP A 4 6.89 76.65 2.11
C ASP A 4 5.91 76.38 3.28
N ALA A 5 4.85 75.59 3.14
CA ALA A 5 4.30 74.79 2.06
C ALA A 5 2.90 74.30 2.50
N ARG A 6 2.01 74.14 1.50
CA ARG A 6 1.05 73.03 1.27
C ARG A 6 0.51 72.26 2.51
N ALA A 7 -0.78 71.97 2.67
CA ALA A 7 -1.81 71.68 1.68
C ALA A 7 -3.23 71.74 2.31
N ARG A 8 -4.19 72.12 1.46
CA ARG A 8 -5.63 71.80 1.53
C ARG A 8 -5.80 70.28 1.69
N GLN A 9 -6.84 69.69 2.28
CA GLN A 9 -8.26 69.97 2.10
C GLN A 9 -9.07 69.17 3.15
N ARG A 10 -10.29 69.66 3.41
CA ARG A 10 -11.18 69.35 4.54
C ARG A 10 -11.55 67.87 4.75
N MET A 11 -11.53 67.49 6.03
CA MET A 11 -12.26 66.37 6.65
C MET A 11 -13.77 66.64 6.78
N GLY A 12 -14.55 65.56 6.84
CA GLY A 12 -15.88 65.50 7.50
C GLY A 12 -16.96 64.84 6.65
N THR A 13 -17.03 63.50 6.55
CA THR A 13 -17.89 62.56 7.34
C THR A 13 -19.38 62.60 6.97
N GLY A 14 -20.12 61.52 6.67
CA GLY A 14 -19.91 60.07 6.87
C GLY A 14 -20.75 59.21 5.89
N LEU A 15 -20.30 58.00 5.56
CA LEU A 15 -20.73 56.69 6.14
C LEU A 15 -22.09 56.21 5.57
N GLY A 16 -22.25 55.13 4.80
CA GLY A 16 -21.37 54.07 4.30
C GLY A 16 -21.97 53.45 3.00
N VAL A 17 -21.16 52.96 2.05
CA VAL A 17 -20.68 51.55 1.94
C VAL A 17 -21.80 50.60 1.46
N LEU A 18 -21.73 49.84 0.35
CA LEU A 18 -20.80 49.57 -0.77
C LEU A 18 -21.65 48.83 -1.86
N LEU A 19 -21.54 49.18 -3.16
CA LEU A 19 -21.03 48.37 -4.31
C LEU A 19 -21.57 46.92 -4.48
N ALA A 20 -21.79 46.33 -5.67
CA ALA A 20 -21.68 46.72 -7.07
C ALA A 20 -22.09 45.54 -8.00
N LEU A 21 -22.69 45.88 -9.15
CA LEU A 21 -22.46 45.45 -10.56
C LEU A 21 -22.35 43.92 -10.91
N VAL A 22 -23.19 43.28 -11.74
CA VAL A 22 -23.63 43.50 -13.15
C VAL A 22 -22.65 42.95 -14.23
N LEU A 23 -23.06 41.82 -14.86
CA LEU A 23 -23.11 41.45 -16.31
C LEU A 23 -21.84 41.61 -17.19
N ALA A 24 -21.50 40.85 -18.25
CA ALA A 24 -22.04 39.72 -19.04
C ALA A 24 -20.93 39.36 -20.10
N ALA A 25 -20.64 38.08 -20.40
CA ALA A 25 -20.99 37.33 -21.62
C ALA A 25 -19.89 37.14 -22.71
N VAL A 26 -19.98 35.94 -23.34
CA VAL A 26 -19.57 35.47 -24.69
C VAL A 26 -18.16 34.89 -24.90
N LEU A 27 -18.03 33.55 -25.11
CA LEU A 27 -17.86 32.89 -26.43
C LEU A 27 -17.58 31.37 -26.31
N LEU A 28 -18.25 30.58 -27.16
CA LEU A 28 -18.00 29.16 -27.40
C LEU A 28 -16.67 28.91 -28.12
N THR A 29 -15.93 27.88 -27.67
CA THR A 29 -14.99 27.11 -28.50
C THR A 29 -15.07 25.63 -28.13
N ALA A 30 -15.47 24.81 -29.11
CA ALA A 30 -15.34 23.37 -29.28
C ALA A 30 -14.90 22.52 -28.07
N LEU A 31 -15.82 21.74 -27.53
CA LEU A 31 -15.52 20.51 -26.80
C LEU A 31 -15.14 19.42 -27.82
N PRO A 32 -14.05 18.66 -27.62
CA PRO A 32 -13.91 17.37 -28.27
C PRO A 32 -15.00 16.45 -27.74
N ASP A 33 -15.70 15.84 -28.70
CA ASP A 33 -16.67 14.77 -28.54
C ASP A 33 -15.90 13.50 -28.13
N ASP A 34 -15.66 13.33 -26.83
CA ASP A 34 -15.13 12.07 -26.31
C ASP A 34 -16.31 11.12 -26.13
N GLY A 35 -16.40 10.20 -27.10
CA GLY A 35 -17.44 9.23 -27.25
C GLY A 35 -17.77 8.47 -25.95
N GLU A 36 -19.04 8.10 -25.90
CA GLU A 36 -19.63 7.15 -24.97
C GLU A 36 -18.70 5.93 -24.77
N ARG A 37 -17.91 5.97 -23.69
CA ARG A 37 -17.23 4.79 -23.16
C ARG A 37 -18.27 3.96 -22.42
N GLU A 38 -18.85 2.99 -23.13
CA GLU A 38 -19.55 1.87 -22.50
C GLU A 38 -18.63 1.21 -21.45
N GLY A 39 -19.03 1.29 -20.17
CA GLY A 39 -18.48 0.43 -19.09
C GLY A 39 -17.86 1.12 -17.87
N GLY A 40 -17.63 2.44 -17.89
CA GLY A 40 -17.11 3.16 -16.72
C GLY A 40 -18.24 3.79 -15.89
N GLY A 41 -18.61 3.21 -14.75
CA GLY A 41 -19.53 3.88 -13.82
C GLY A 41 -19.05 5.29 -13.51
N ALA A 42 -19.96 6.27 -13.49
CA ALA A 42 -19.62 7.63 -13.10
C ALA A 42 -19.04 7.64 -11.68
N CYS A 43 -17.98 8.41 -11.44
CA CYS A 43 -17.40 8.52 -10.12
C CYS A 43 -18.47 8.92 -9.10
N ALA A 44 -18.51 8.21 -7.97
CA ALA A 44 -19.46 8.48 -6.91
C ALA A 44 -18.85 8.16 -5.54
N PRO A 45 -19.33 8.76 -4.45
CA PRO A 45 -18.90 8.42 -3.10
C PRO A 45 -19.07 6.92 -2.81
N HIS A 46 -18.01 6.23 -2.40
CA HIS A 46 -18.05 4.81 -2.04
C HIS A 46 -17.55 4.58 -0.61
N SER A 47 -18.18 3.65 0.11
CA SER A 47 -17.72 3.20 1.42
C SER A 47 -18.01 1.71 1.65
N VAL A 48 -17.41 1.16 2.72
CA VAL A 48 -17.66 -0.23 3.15
C VAL A 48 -19.08 -0.36 3.70
N ALA A 49 -19.96 -1.03 2.96
CA ALA A 49 -21.33 -1.29 3.40
C ALA A 49 -21.39 -2.44 4.41
N ALA A 50 -20.72 -3.54 4.09
CA ALA A 50 -20.67 -4.76 4.88
C ALA A 50 -19.31 -5.46 4.74
N TRP A 51 -18.95 -6.27 5.74
CA TRP A 51 -17.77 -7.11 5.72
C TRP A 51 -18.00 -8.40 6.51
N SER A 52 -17.22 -9.43 6.22
CA SER A 52 -17.19 -10.71 6.96
C SER A 52 -15.81 -11.33 6.87
N ALA A 53 -15.44 -12.17 7.85
CA ALA A 53 -14.22 -12.97 7.77
C ALA A 53 -14.26 -13.95 6.58
N ASP A 54 -13.10 -14.20 5.96
CA ASP A 54 -12.91 -15.25 4.96
C ASP A 54 -12.14 -16.42 5.59
N ASP A 55 -12.86 -17.23 6.37
CA ASP A 55 -12.28 -18.35 7.11
C ASP A 55 -11.68 -19.41 6.17
N ARG A 56 -12.16 -19.49 4.93
CA ARG A 56 -11.64 -20.44 3.95
C ARG A 56 -10.22 -20.05 3.54
N LEU A 57 -10.00 -18.79 3.16
CA LEU A 57 -8.69 -18.32 2.73
C LEU A 57 -7.73 -18.24 3.93
N THR A 58 -8.19 -17.75 5.09
CA THR A 58 -7.39 -17.79 6.33
C THR A 58 -7.02 -19.22 6.75
N GLY A 59 -7.95 -20.16 6.62
CA GLY A 59 -7.71 -21.57 6.88
C GLY A 59 -6.72 -22.21 5.91
N GLU A 60 -6.70 -21.79 4.64
CA GLU A 60 -5.76 -22.28 3.64
C GLU A 60 -4.31 -21.93 3.97
N PHE A 61 -4.04 -20.69 4.40
CA PHE A 61 -2.71 -20.30 4.88
C PHE A 61 -2.31 -21.05 6.14
N SER A 62 -3.25 -21.30 7.04
CA SER A 62 -2.97 -22.12 8.23
C SER A 62 -2.64 -23.56 7.86
N ARG A 63 -3.45 -24.19 7.00
CA ARG A 63 -3.22 -25.54 6.47
C ARG A 63 -1.85 -25.67 5.82
N TYR A 64 -1.50 -24.69 4.97
CA TYR A 64 -0.22 -24.70 4.26
C TYR A 64 0.95 -24.57 5.22
N GLY A 65 0.92 -23.56 6.10
CA GLY A 65 2.01 -23.30 7.05
C GLY A 65 2.15 -24.32 8.18
N ASP A 66 1.09 -25.10 8.47
CA ASP A 66 1.13 -26.19 9.46
C ASP A 66 1.60 -27.52 8.85
N ASN A 67 1.83 -27.58 7.54
CA ASN A 67 2.26 -28.81 6.88
C ASN A 67 3.75 -29.11 7.19
N PRO A 68 4.07 -30.18 7.94
CA PRO A 68 5.44 -30.48 8.34
C PRO A 68 6.23 -31.24 7.25
N SER A 69 5.66 -31.42 6.05
CA SER A 69 6.30 -32.21 4.97
C SER A 69 7.63 -31.63 4.49
N ARG A 70 7.83 -30.33 4.68
CA ARG A 70 9.02 -29.59 4.28
C ARG A 70 9.34 -28.53 5.32
N THR A 71 10.63 -28.31 5.57
CA THR A 71 11.10 -27.32 6.55
C THR A 71 11.55 -26.02 5.91
N ASP A 72 11.57 -25.95 4.57
CA ASP A 72 11.87 -24.75 3.78
C ASP A 72 10.60 -24.03 3.28
N ASP A 73 9.42 -24.50 3.70
CA ASP A 73 8.15 -23.88 3.34
C ASP A 73 7.79 -22.68 4.23
N TRP A 74 7.00 -21.78 3.66
CA TRP A 74 6.38 -20.66 4.39
C TRP A 74 5.54 -21.18 5.55
N THR A 75 5.73 -20.61 6.75
CA THR A 75 4.93 -20.95 7.93
C THR A 75 4.22 -19.74 8.56
N GLY A 76 4.54 -18.54 8.09
CA GLY A 76 4.01 -17.27 8.57
C GLY A 76 4.81 -16.12 7.99
N GLY A 77 4.17 -15.02 7.65
CA GLY A 77 4.83 -13.85 7.09
C GLY A 77 3.87 -12.69 6.94
N ASP A 78 4.42 -11.53 6.63
CA ASP A 78 3.68 -10.27 6.48
C ASP A 78 3.83 -9.62 5.10
N GLY A 79 3.23 -8.46 4.90
CA GLY A 79 3.11 -7.74 3.63
C GLY A 79 1.96 -8.27 2.78
N THR A 80 1.87 -9.60 2.63
CA THR A 80 0.74 -10.33 2.04
C THR A 80 0.23 -9.68 0.75
N HIS A 81 1.10 -9.56 -0.26
CA HIS A 81 0.72 -9.07 -1.58
C HIS A 81 0.43 -10.23 -2.52
N SER A 82 -0.38 -10.01 -3.55
CA SER A 82 -0.71 -11.04 -4.51
C SER A 82 -0.77 -10.50 -5.93
N VAL A 83 -0.56 -11.38 -6.91
CA VAL A 83 -0.72 -11.08 -8.33
C VAL A 83 -1.18 -12.32 -9.09
N ARG A 84 -2.15 -12.14 -10.00
CA ARG A 84 -2.56 -13.17 -10.95
C ARG A 84 -1.49 -13.35 -12.03
N LEU A 85 -1.09 -14.60 -12.27
CA LEU A 85 -0.18 -14.95 -13.36
C LEU A 85 -0.96 -15.38 -14.62
N PRO A 86 -0.39 -15.24 -15.83
CA PRO A 86 -1.09 -15.58 -17.08
C PRO A 86 -1.50 -17.05 -17.21
N ASP A 87 -0.81 -17.95 -16.49
CA ASP A 87 -1.09 -19.39 -16.49
C ASP A 87 -2.14 -19.82 -15.44
N GLY A 88 -2.87 -18.86 -14.87
CA GLY A 88 -3.98 -19.09 -13.94
C GLY A 88 -3.56 -19.27 -12.48
N ARG A 89 -2.25 -19.23 -12.16
CA ARG A 89 -1.77 -19.21 -10.79
C ARG A 89 -1.97 -17.83 -10.13
N VAL A 90 -1.96 -17.79 -8.81
CA VAL A 90 -1.71 -16.56 -8.02
C VAL A 90 -0.33 -16.70 -7.37
N LEU A 91 0.51 -15.70 -7.53
CA LEU A 91 1.72 -15.58 -6.73
C LEU A 91 1.43 -14.71 -5.51
N TRP A 92 1.71 -15.21 -4.33
CA TRP A 92 1.70 -14.47 -3.08
C TRP A 92 3.12 -14.07 -2.73
N LEU A 93 3.31 -12.80 -2.36
CA LEU A 93 4.59 -12.21 -2.02
C LEU A 93 4.54 -11.74 -0.56
N PHE A 94 5.55 -12.15 0.21
CA PHE A 94 5.66 -11.82 1.62
C PHE A 94 6.97 -11.09 1.89
N SER A 95 6.92 -10.22 2.90
CA SER A 95 8.06 -9.55 3.50
C SER A 95 8.68 -10.47 4.56
N ASP A 96 8.86 -10.02 5.80
CA ASP A 96 9.50 -10.83 6.82
C ASP A 96 8.71 -12.14 7.00
N THR A 97 9.38 -13.29 6.82
CA THR A 97 8.74 -14.61 6.70
C THR A 97 9.46 -15.63 7.57
N TYR A 98 8.70 -16.30 8.44
CA TYR A 98 9.15 -17.50 9.14
C TYR A 98 9.06 -18.73 8.25
N LEU A 99 10.14 -19.49 8.22
CA LEU A 99 10.23 -20.85 7.66
C LEU A 99 10.40 -21.85 8.81
N GLY A 100 10.66 -23.12 8.46
CA GLY A 100 10.95 -24.16 9.44
C GLY A 100 9.76 -25.05 9.74
N GLN A 101 9.90 -25.90 10.75
CA GLN A 101 8.85 -26.82 11.16
C GLN A 101 7.86 -26.13 12.11
N VAL A 102 6.56 -26.38 11.89
CA VAL A 102 5.50 -26.08 12.86
C VAL A 102 5.13 -27.35 13.61
N TYR A 103 5.00 -27.22 14.93
CA TYR A 103 4.67 -28.29 15.84
C TYR A 103 3.20 -28.21 16.27
N SER A 104 2.59 -29.37 16.44
CA SER A 104 1.22 -29.49 16.95
C SER A 104 1.12 -29.06 18.41
N PRO A 105 -0.08 -28.62 18.87
CA PRO A 105 -0.32 -28.36 20.28
C PRO A 105 -0.12 -29.62 21.15
N PRO A 106 0.14 -29.45 22.46
CA PRO A 106 0.37 -28.17 23.13
C PRO A 106 1.74 -27.58 22.81
N ASN A 107 1.87 -26.26 22.93
CA ASN A 107 3.17 -25.62 22.91
C ASN A 107 3.96 -25.91 24.21
N PRO A 108 5.26 -25.58 24.31
CA PRO A 108 6.08 -25.87 25.50
C PRO A 108 5.60 -25.22 26.80
N PHE A 109 4.61 -24.34 26.73
CA PHE A 109 3.97 -23.68 27.88
C PHE A 109 2.60 -24.28 28.23
N GLY A 110 2.21 -25.38 27.60
CA GLY A 110 0.95 -26.09 27.86
C GLY A 110 -0.27 -25.48 27.18
N GLU A 111 -0.11 -24.52 26.27
CA GLU A 111 -1.24 -23.90 25.57
C GLU A 111 -1.62 -24.67 24.31
N SER A 112 -2.90 -24.61 23.94
CA SER A 112 -3.43 -25.28 22.76
C SER A 112 -3.15 -24.50 21.46
N HIS A 113 -1.89 -24.18 21.19
CA HIS A 113 -1.44 -23.47 20.00
C HIS A 113 -0.41 -24.28 19.20
N THR A 114 -0.50 -24.19 17.87
CA THR A 114 0.60 -24.59 16.99
C THR A 114 1.75 -23.60 17.13
N TRP A 115 2.98 -24.09 17.11
CA TRP A 115 4.15 -23.33 17.53
C TRP A 115 5.39 -23.67 16.70
N ARG A 116 6.41 -22.81 16.78
CA ARG A 116 7.74 -22.96 16.19
C ARG A 116 8.80 -22.92 17.26
N GLU A 117 9.93 -23.56 17.01
CA GLU A 117 11.12 -23.35 17.84
C GLU A 117 11.62 -21.90 17.75
N ALA A 118 12.29 -21.43 18.81
CA ALA A 118 12.86 -20.09 18.85
C ALA A 118 13.93 -19.84 17.77
N THR A 119 14.51 -20.91 17.23
CA THR A 119 15.52 -20.92 16.17
C THR A 119 14.93 -20.94 14.75
N ALA A 120 13.60 -20.89 14.61
CA ALA A 120 12.93 -20.90 13.31
C ALA A 120 13.51 -19.81 12.39
N PRO A 121 13.91 -20.16 11.14
CA PRO A 121 14.49 -19.18 10.23
C PRO A 121 13.51 -18.04 9.94
N LEU A 122 14.02 -16.81 9.95
CA LEU A 122 13.29 -15.61 9.54
C LEU A 122 14.03 -14.98 8.37
N VAL A 123 13.42 -15.03 7.19
CA VAL A 123 13.95 -14.39 5.98
C VAL A 123 13.24 -13.05 5.73
N ARG A 124 13.82 -12.20 4.89
CA ARG A 124 13.27 -10.86 4.61
C ARG A 124 12.22 -10.81 3.52
N ASN A 125 12.10 -11.85 2.72
CA ASN A 125 11.04 -11.99 1.74
C ASN A 125 10.90 -13.43 1.31
N SER A 126 9.70 -13.78 0.87
CA SER A 126 9.40 -15.09 0.30
C SER A 126 8.26 -14.97 -0.72
N ALA A 127 7.98 -16.06 -1.42
CA ALA A 127 6.81 -16.14 -2.27
C ALA A 127 6.19 -17.54 -2.25
N VAL A 128 4.86 -17.61 -2.33
CA VAL A 128 4.10 -18.86 -2.33
C VAL A 128 3.17 -18.87 -3.54
N VAL A 129 3.14 -20.00 -4.25
CA VAL A 129 2.30 -20.20 -5.41
C VAL A 129 0.97 -20.83 -4.98
N MET A 130 -0.12 -20.27 -5.49
CA MET A 130 -1.47 -20.78 -5.32
C MET A 130 -2.09 -21.13 -6.69
N ARG A 131 -2.80 -22.26 -6.76
CA ARG A 131 -3.63 -22.68 -7.89
C ARG A 131 -4.98 -23.12 -7.36
N ASP A 132 -6.07 -22.68 -8.01
CA ASP A 132 -7.44 -23.07 -7.67
C ASP A 132 -7.79 -22.92 -6.16
N GLY A 133 -7.27 -21.87 -5.53
CA GLY A 133 -7.50 -21.59 -4.11
C GLY A 133 -6.71 -22.47 -3.14
N ARG A 134 -5.71 -23.22 -3.63
CA ARG A 134 -4.79 -24.03 -2.83
C ARG A 134 -3.35 -23.54 -2.97
N LEU A 135 -2.68 -23.29 -1.86
CA LEU A 135 -1.23 -23.04 -1.80
C LEU A 135 -0.50 -24.37 -2.06
N GLU A 136 0.40 -24.36 -3.03
CA GLU A 136 1.06 -25.57 -3.55
C GLU A 136 2.55 -25.61 -3.21
N SER A 137 3.25 -24.48 -3.28
CA SER A 137 4.72 -24.45 -3.10
C SER A 137 5.25 -23.09 -2.72
N THR A 138 6.25 -23.09 -1.83
CA THR A 138 7.10 -21.94 -1.52
C THR A 138 8.22 -21.92 -2.55
N LEU A 139 8.50 -20.76 -3.14
CA LEU A 139 9.64 -20.62 -4.03
C LEU A 139 10.95 -20.67 -3.23
N ALA A 140 12.08 -20.88 -3.93
CA ALA A 140 13.39 -20.77 -3.31
C ALA A 140 13.53 -19.41 -2.60
N THR A 141 13.92 -19.44 -1.33
CA THR A 141 13.80 -18.32 -0.41
C THR A 141 15.16 -17.97 0.22
N PRO A 142 15.53 -16.69 0.38
CA PRO A 142 14.78 -15.49 -0.03
C PRO A 142 14.67 -15.37 -1.55
N LEU A 143 13.53 -14.88 -2.04
CA LEU A 143 13.30 -14.70 -3.48
C LEU A 143 14.15 -13.53 -4.02
N PHE A 144 14.28 -12.48 -3.23
CA PHE A 144 15.10 -11.31 -3.51
C PHE A 144 16.24 -11.25 -2.47
N PRO A 145 17.49 -11.51 -2.87
CA PRO A 145 18.63 -11.43 -1.96
C PRO A 145 18.77 -10.03 -1.34
N ASP A 146 19.35 -9.94 -0.15
CA ASP A 146 19.65 -8.67 0.47
C ASP A 146 20.67 -7.87 -0.37
N PRO A 147 20.50 -6.54 -0.53
CA PRO A 147 21.39 -5.73 -1.37
C PRO A 147 22.77 -5.48 -0.73
N ALA A 148 22.86 -5.51 0.61
CA ALA A 148 24.08 -5.31 1.38
C ALA A 148 23.89 -5.79 2.83
N PRO A 149 24.96 -5.96 3.63
CA PRO A 149 24.83 -6.22 5.05
C PRO A 149 23.93 -5.19 5.75
N ASN A 150 23.04 -5.64 6.62
CA ASN A 150 22.05 -4.82 7.35
C ASN A 150 21.05 -4.07 6.44
N GLN A 151 20.92 -4.47 5.18
CA GLN A 151 19.87 -3.99 4.27
C GLN A 151 19.01 -5.14 3.80
N TRP A 152 17.76 -4.87 3.47
CA TRP A 152 16.84 -5.89 3.00
C TRP A 152 15.83 -5.35 2.00
N ARG A 153 15.15 -6.28 1.33
CA ARG A 153 14.11 -6.02 0.33
C ARG A 153 12.78 -6.60 0.79
N TRP A 154 11.75 -5.77 0.79
CA TRP A 154 10.36 -6.15 1.01
C TRP A 154 9.57 -6.03 -0.30
N PRO A 155 8.97 -7.12 -0.83
CA PRO A 155 8.06 -7.03 -1.96
C PRO A 155 6.73 -6.45 -1.52
N VAL A 156 6.33 -5.36 -2.18
CA VAL A 156 5.20 -4.52 -1.73
C VAL A 156 4.10 -4.33 -2.79
N ALA A 157 4.35 -4.74 -4.02
CA ALA A 157 3.33 -4.91 -5.04
C ALA A 157 3.93 -5.66 -6.22
N ALA A 158 3.08 -6.21 -7.06
CA ALA A 158 3.51 -6.78 -8.31
C ALA A 158 2.46 -6.63 -9.40
N ARG A 159 2.90 -6.61 -10.65
CA ARG A 159 2.02 -6.68 -11.82
C ARG A 159 2.67 -7.48 -12.93
N VAL A 160 1.83 -8.11 -13.74
CA VAL A 160 2.24 -8.63 -15.04
C VAL A 160 2.10 -7.51 -16.05
N GLU A 161 3.14 -7.25 -16.83
CA GLU A 161 3.10 -6.25 -17.91
C GLU A 161 3.91 -6.71 -19.12
N PRO A 162 3.68 -6.12 -20.32
CA PRO A 162 4.58 -6.31 -21.45
C PRO A 162 6.03 -5.99 -21.05
N ARG A 163 6.99 -6.79 -21.50
CA ARG A 163 8.43 -6.56 -21.23
C ARG A 163 8.88 -5.13 -21.55
N SER A 164 8.33 -4.60 -22.64
CA SER A 164 8.47 -3.23 -23.12
C SER A 164 7.18 -2.83 -23.84
N PRO A 165 6.92 -1.53 -24.06
CA PRO A 165 5.72 -1.08 -24.77
C PRO A 165 5.55 -1.78 -26.13
N GLY A 166 4.40 -2.41 -26.33
CA GLY A 166 4.07 -3.14 -27.57
C GLY A 166 4.67 -4.55 -27.67
N SER A 167 5.43 -5.01 -26.68
CA SER A 167 5.94 -6.39 -26.63
C SER A 167 4.81 -7.39 -26.43
N SER A 168 4.87 -8.53 -27.15
CA SER A 168 4.00 -9.68 -26.88
C SER A 168 4.49 -10.52 -25.68
N GLU A 169 5.78 -10.44 -25.36
CA GLU A 169 6.34 -11.09 -24.18
C GLU A 169 5.91 -10.36 -22.91
N GLN A 170 5.32 -11.11 -21.98
CA GLN A 170 4.91 -10.63 -20.65
C GLN A 170 5.97 -10.96 -19.62
N VAL A 171 6.17 -10.07 -18.65
CA VAL A 171 7.04 -10.27 -17.49
C VAL A 171 6.29 -9.97 -16.22
N LEU A 172 6.76 -10.54 -15.11
CA LEU A 172 6.31 -10.12 -13.79
C LEU A 172 7.26 -9.03 -13.27
N ARG A 173 6.69 -7.87 -12.92
CA ARG A 173 7.40 -6.81 -12.20
C ARG A 173 7.01 -6.84 -10.74
N VAL A 174 8.00 -6.77 -9.86
CA VAL A 174 7.78 -6.71 -8.41
C VAL A 174 8.41 -5.43 -7.86
N LEU A 175 7.60 -4.61 -7.20
CA LEU A 175 8.07 -3.42 -6.48
C LEU A 175 8.66 -3.86 -5.15
N LEU A 176 9.85 -3.35 -4.86
CA LEU A 176 10.62 -3.68 -3.68
C LEU A 176 10.90 -2.40 -2.89
N TRP A 177 10.58 -2.41 -1.61
CA TRP A 177 11.08 -1.43 -0.65
C TRP A 177 12.43 -1.89 -0.14
N VAL A 178 13.44 -1.03 -0.30
CA VAL A 178 14.75 -1.23 0.29
C VAL A 178 14.85 -0.45 1.58
N ARG A 179 15.30 -1.14 2.62
CA ARG A 179 15.52 -0.57 3.95
C ARG A 179 16.88 -0.94 4.47
N THR A 180 17.38 -0.13 5.38
CA THR A 180 18.61 -0.39 6.14
C THR A 180 18.31 -0.39 7.62
N ALA A 181 19.06 -1.17 8.40
CA ALA A 181 18.94 -1.17 9.85
C ALA A 181 19.03 0.25 10.40
N GLY A 182 18.10 0.58 11.29
CA GLY A 182 17.93 1.91 11.87
C GLY A 182 17.83 1.84 13.39
N GLN A 183 17.90 3.01 14.01
CA GLN A 183 17.55 3.20 15.41
C GLN A 183 16.13 3.76 15.52
N PRO A 184 15.48 3.70 16.70
CA PRO A 184 14.21 4.37 16.92
C PRO A 184 14.24 5.83 16.42
N PRO A 185 13.17 6.32 15.76
CA PRO A 185 11.88 5.68 15.56
C PRO A 185 11.81 4.65 14.40
N TRP A 186 12.87 4.47 13.60
CA TRP A 186 12.91 3.54 12.45
C TRP A 186 13.21 2.10 12.87
N ILE A 187 12.38 1.55 13.77
CA ILE A 187 12.52 0.18 14.28
C ILE A 187 12.32 -0.89 13.19
N PHE A 188 11.63 -0.53 12.11
CA PHE A 188 11.43 -1.37 10.92
C PHE A 188 12.41 -1.03 9.80
N GLY A 189 13.52 -0.36 10.11
CA GLY A 189 14.54 0.06 9.16
C GLY A 189 14.25 1.41 8.50
N VAL A 190 15.32 2.15 8.22
CA VAL A 190 15.27 3.44 7.54
C VAL A 190 15.00 3.20 6.04
N PRO A 191 14.01 3.89 5.43
CA PRO A 191 13.73 3.77 3.99
C PRO A 191 14.90 4.28 3.15
N THR A 192 15.33 3.54 2.13
CA THR A 192 16.47 3.92 1.27
C THR A 192 16.16 3.97 -0.22
N ALA A 193 15.31 3.08 -0.74
CA ALA A 193 14.97 3.09 -2.16
C ALA A 193 13.67 2.34 -2.47
N THR A 194 13.09 2.67 -3.62
CA THR A 194 12.18 1.78 -4.35
C THR A 194 12.96 1.14 -5.49
N GLU A 195 12.89 -0.19 -5.57
CA GLU A 195 13.43 -0.99 -6.67
C GLU A 195 12.31 -1.74 -7.40
N VAL A 196 12.58 -2.17 -8.63
CA VAL A 196 11.69 -3.02 -9.43
C VAL A 196 12.48 -4.25 -9.87
N ALA A 197 12.04 -5.43 -9.43
CA ALA A 197 12.54 -6.70 -9.94
C ALA A 197 11.77 -7.13 -11.19
N THR A 198 12.47 -7.79 -12.11
CA THR A 198 11.88 -8.42 -13.31
C THR A 198 12.03 -9.92 -13.20
N LEU A 199 10.92 -10.65 -13.30
CA LEU A 199 10.89 -12.10 -13.30
C LEU A 199 10.36 -12.61 -14.63
N THR A 200 10.97 -13.68 -15.14
CA THR A 200 10.45 -14.46 -16.26
C THR A 200 9.10 -15.08 -15.93
N LEU A 201 8.27 -15.28 -16.97
CA LEU A 201 7.03 -16.05 -16.89
C LEU A 201 7.10 -17.23 -17.87
N PRO A 202 6.57 -18.41 -17.51
CA PRO A 202 5.93 -18.74 -16.23
C PRO A 202 6.91 -19.11 -15.11
N ASP A 203 8.22 -19.19 -15.36
CA ASP A 203 9.17 -19.83 -14.44
C ASP A 203 9.46 -19.04 -13.14
N LEU A 204 9.10 -17.75 -13.07
CA LEU A 204 9.33 -16.88 -11.92
C LEU A 204 10.81 -16.73 -11.54
N ARG A 205 11.73 -16.94 -12.49
CA ARG A 205 13.15 -16.67 -12.28
C ARG A 205 13.43 -15.17 -12.33
N VAL A 206 14.06 -14.63 -11.27
CA VAL A 206 14.54 -13.24 -11.20
C VAL A 206 15.63 -13.00 -12.26
N GLU A 207 15.40 -12.05 -13.15
CA GLU A 207 16.35 -11.63 -14.20
C GLU A 207 17.15 -10.40 -13.80
N SER A 208 16.50 -9.42 -13.17
CA SER A 208 17.11 -8.15 -12.82
C SER A 208 16.39 -7.47 -11.65
N VAL A 209 17.10 -6.58 -10.97
CA VAL A 209 16.54 -5.65 -9.98
C VAL A 209 17.10 -4.27 -10.27
N VAL A 210 16.21 -3.31 -10.52
CA VAL A 210 16.57 -1.94 -10.92
C VAL A 210 16.09 -0.95 -9.88
N LYS A 211 16.99 -0.09 -9.40
CA LYS A 211 16.61 1.04 -8.53
C LYS A 211 15.90 2.12 -9.34
N VAL A 212 14.61 2.33 -9.07
CA VAL A 212 13.77 3.33 -9.76
C VAL A 212 13.68 4.64 -9.00
N LEU A 213 13.90 4.61 -7.68
CA LEU A 213 13.93 5.81 -6.86
C LEU A 213 14.95 5.66 -5.73
N ASP A 214 15.97 6.53 -5.71
CA ASP A 214 16.95 6.60 -4.63
C ASP A 214 16.52 7.64 -3.59
N GLN A 215 16.12 7.18 -2.41
CA GLN A 215 15.72 8.04 -1.30
C GLN A 215 16.88 8.38 -0.36
N GLN A 216 18.07 7.78 -0.53
CA GLN A 216 19.26 8.17 0.24
C GLN A 216 19.70 9.61 -0.09
N LEU A 217 19.34 10.08 -1.29
CA LEU A 217 19.55 11.47 -1.72
C LEU A 217 18.69 12.48 -0.95
N VAL A 218 17.67 12.04 -0.22
CA VAL A 218 16.90 12.89 0.70
C VAL A 218 17.57 12.82 2.08
N PRO A 219 18.20 13.92 2.55
CA PRO A 219 19.03 13.88 3.77
C PRO A 219 18.24 13.55 5.03
N ASP A 220 17.01 14.05 5.13
CA ASP A 220 16.10 13.80 6.25
C ASP A 220 15.27 12.54 5.98
N PRO A 221 15.51 11.43 6.70
CA PRO A 221 14.80 10.18 6.45
C PRO A 221 13.29 10.28 6.70
N SER A 222 12.83 11.22 7.54
CA SER A 222 11.39 11.43 7.79
C SER A 222 10.65 12.05 6.61
N ARG A 223 11.39 12.52 5.59
CA ARG A 223 10.85 13.09 4.35
C ARG A 223 10.97 12.15 3.16
N ARG A 224 11.46 10.93 3.39
CA ARG A 224 11.60 9.92 2.35
C ARG A 224 10.24 9.30 2.05
N VAL A 225 9.98 9.06 0.77
CA VAL A 225 8.78 8.43 0.27
C VAL A 225 9.16 7.12 -0.40
N LEU A 226 8.53 6.03 0.02
CA LEU A 226 8.64 4.75 -0.66
C LEU A 226 7.38 4.51 -1.48
N PHE A 227 7.54 4.47 -2.81
CA PHE A 227 6.48 4.10 -3.73
C PHE A 227 6.42 2.58 -3.88
N GLY A 228 5.21 2.04 -4.04
CA GLY A 228 4.99 0.62 -4.30
C GLY A 228 4.01 -0.08 -3.36
N THR A 229 3.38 0.61 -2.40
CA THR A 229 2.43 -0.05 -1.47
C THR A 229 1.22 -0.66 -2.19
N THR A 230 0.88 -0.14 -3.36
CA THR A 230 -0.16 -0.69 -4.24
C THR A 230 -0.01 -0.13 -5.66
N LEU A 231 -0.53 -0.88 -6.63
CA LEU A 231 -0.54 -0.53 -8.05
C LEU A 231 -1.99 -0.52 -8.53
N VAL A 232 -2.37 0.50 -9.29
CA VAL A 232 -3.68 0.58 -9.96
C VAL A 232 -3.49 0.91 -11.43
N GLU A 233 -4.14 0.17 -12.30
CA GLU A 233 -4.04 0.33 -13.75
C GLU A 233 -5.24 1.13 -14.29
N GLU A 234 -4.99 2.15 -15.10
CA GLU A 234 -6.02 2.90 -15.82
C GLU A 234 -5.42 3.61 -17.04
N ASP A 235 -6.11 3.55 -18.18
CA ASP A 235 -5.80 4.30 -19.41
C ASP A 235 -4.32 4.22 -19.86
N GLY A 236 -3.72 3.01 -19.82
CA GLY A 236 -2.33 2.76 -20.24
C GLY A 236 -1.26 3.21 -19.23
N TRP A 237 -1.68 3.64 -18.04
CA TRP A 237 -0.81 3.98 -16.92
C TRP A 237 -0.91 2.96 -15.80
N THR A 238 0.24 2.71 -15.16
CA THR A 238 0.30 2.13 -13.82
C THR A 238 0.47 3.26 -12.82
N TYR A 239 -0.54 3.50 -11.99
CA TYR A 239 -0.45 4.37 -10.84
C TYR A 239 0.20 3.62 -9.68
N VAL A 240 1.30 4.18 -9.16
CA VAL A 240 2.05 3.61 -8.05
C VAL A 240 1.86 4.50 -6.84
N PHE A 241 1.16 4.00 -5.82
CA PHE A 241 1.00 4.74 -4.59
C PHE A 241 2.15 4.48 -3.64
N GLY A 242 2.45 5.46 -2.79
CA GLY A 242 3.53 5.40 -1.81
C GLY A 242 3.20 6.18 -0.55
N GLY A 243 3.93 5.89 0.52
CA GLY A 243 3.81 6.59 1.78
C GLY A 243 5.14 7.20 2.20
N ASP A 244 5.08 8.20 3.08
CA ASP A 244 6.20 8.46 3.98
C ASP A 244 6.09 7.55 5.22
N ASP A 245 7.20 7.27 5.90
CA ASP A 245 7.16 6.53 7.17
C ASP A 245 6.88 7.43 8.37
N GLY A 246 6.51 8.70 8.12
CA GLY A 246 6.28 9.70 9.14
C GLY A 246 7.39 9.78 10.19
N GLN A 247 7.13 10.50 11.28
CA GLN A 247 7.88 10.32 12.51
C GLN A 247 6.94 9.56 13.44
N ALA A 248 7.11 8.25 13.59
CA ALA A 248 6.20 7.40 14.38
C ALA A 248 5.94 7.94 15.81
N ALA A 249 6.84 8.77 16.35
CA ALA A 249 6.70 9.40 17.66
C ALA A 249 6.04 10.80 17.67
N SER A 250 6.01 11.55 16.56
CA SER A 250 5.51 12.94 16.52
C SER A 250 4.35 13.19 15.56
N ARG A 251 4.06 12.24 14.65
CA ARG A 251 2.89 12.27 13.76
C ARG A 251 2.10 10.97 13.91
N PRO A 252 0.80 11.04 14.24
CA PRO A 252 -0.04 9.86 14.40
C PRO A 252 -0.45 9.19 13.07
N ALA A 253 -0.10 9.78 11.92
CA ALA A 253 -0.38 9.25 10.59
C ALA A 253 0.65 9.73 9.55
N SER A 254 0.95 8.87 8.59
CA SER A 254 1.74 9.15 7.39
C SER A 254 0.90 9.81 6.29
N GLN A 255 1.57 10.37 5.29
CA GLN A 255 0.95 10.94 4.10
C GLN A 255 1.02 9.97 2.93
N ALA A 256 0.00 9.97 2.07
CA ALA A 256 -0.01 9.21 0.83
C ALA A 256 0.42 10.07 -0.36
N TYR A 257 1.16 9.47 -1.27
CA TYR A 257 1.69 10.04 -2.50
C TYR A 257 1.34 9.14 -3.67
N VAL A 258 1.40 9.69 -4.89
CA VAL A 258 1.19 8.90 -6.11
C VAL A 258 2.18 9.28 -7.20
N ALA A 259 2.66 8.25 -7.88
CA ALA A 259 3.40 8.33 -9.13
C ALA A 259 2.59 7.60 -10.22
N ARG A 260 2.94 7.82 -11.48
CA ARG A 260 2.45 7.04 -12.62
C ARG A 260 3.59 6.68 -13.55
N VAL A 261 3.46 5.52 -14.19
CA VAL A 261 4.43 5.00 -15.15
C VAL A 261 3.67 4.45 -16.36
N PRO A 262 4.11 4.70 -17.60
CA PRO A 262 3.49 4.07 -18.77
C PRO A 262 3.58 2.54 -18.66
N GLU A 263 2.56 1.85 -19.16
CA GLU A 263 2.56 0.39 -19.20
C GLU A 263 3.81 -0.18 -19.90
N GLY A 264 4.38 -1.23 -19.30
CA GLY A 264 5.56 -1.91 -19.83
C GLY A 264 6.88 -1.19 -19.51
N ARG A 265 6.83 -0.11 -18.72
CA ARG A 265 8.00 0.69 -18.33
C ARG A 265 8.22 0.78 -16.83
N LEU A 266 7.61 -0.09 -16.02
CA LEU A 266 7.69 0.00 -14.56
C LEU A 266 9.15 -0.05 -14.06
N GLY A 267 9.99 -0.88 -14.71
CA GLY A 267 11.42 -1.01 -14.44
C GLY A 267 12.32 0.08 -15.04
N GLU A 268 11.78 1.13 -15.65
CA GLU A 268 12.54 2.23 -16.28
C GLU A 268 12.51 3.49 -15.41
N PRO A 269 13.58 3.84 -14.67
CA PRO A 269 13.58 4.99 -13.75
C PRO A 269 13.19 6.32 -14.41
N GLY A 270 13.60 6.52 -15.68
CA GLY A 270 13.30 7.73 -16.44
C GLY A 270 11.85 7.87 -16.91
N ALA A 271 11.05 6.81 -16.85
CA ALA A 271 9.65 6.82 -17.27
C ALA A 271 8.68 7.24 -16.15
N TRP A 272 9.14 7.28 -14.91
CA TRP A 272 8.32 7.61 -13.76
C TRP A 272 7.95 9.10 -13.72
N GLN A 273 6.67 9.37 -13.49
CA GLN A 273 6.14 10.71 -13.25
C GLN A 273 5.51 10.79 -11.86
N TYR A 274 5.76 11.86 -11.14
CA TYR A 274 5.31 12.07 -9.76
C TYR A 274 4.31 13.23 -9.72
N TRP A 275 3.25 13.09 -8.94
CA TRP A 275 2.32 14.20 -8.71
C TRP A 275 2.99 15.26 -7.84
N ASN A 276 3.13 16.48 -8.37
CA ASN A 276 3.79 17.58 -7.66
C ASN A 276 2.81 18.53 -6.95
N GLY A 277 1.52 18.20 -6.93
CA GLY A 277 0.45 19.03 -6.36
C GLY A 277 -0.38 19.79 -7.39
N SER A 278 0.11 19.95 -8.62
CA SER A 278 -0.59 20.63 -9.72
C SER A 278 -0.53 19.87 -11.04
N GLU A 279 0.55 19.14 -11.29
CA GLU A 279 0.77 18.39 -12.53
C GLU A 279 1.62 17.13 -12.29
N TRP A 280 1.68 16.27 -13.31
CA TRP A 280 2.58 15.12 -13.35
C TRP A 280 3.96 15.57 -13.84
N ALA A 281 4.96 15.52 -12.97
CA ALA A 281 6.32 15.93 -13.26
C ALA A 281 7.26 14.71 -13.40
N GLY A 282 8.30 14.82 -14.24
CA GLY A 282 9.20 13.69 -14.53
C GLY A 282 10.13 13.27 -13.38
N ALA A 283 11.08 12.40 -13.71
CA ALA A 283 12.06 11.88 -12.77
C ALA A 283 12.82 13.01 -12.01
N GLY A 284 12.99 12.84 -10.70
CA GLY A 284 13.63 13.82 -9.82
C GLY A 284 12.71 14.92 -9.30
N ALA A 285 11.47 15.00 -9.77
CA ALA A 285 10.49 15.91 -9.19
C ALA A 285 10.20 15.56 -7.72
N ARG A 286 9.98 16.58 -6.90
CA ARG A 286 9.59 16.39 -5.50
C ARG A 286 8.08 16.13 -5.43
N PRO A 287 7.63 14.94 -5.00
CA PRO A 287 6.21 14.64 -4.92
C PRO A 287 5.52 15.46 -3.82
N ARG A 288 4.22 15.68 -3.99
CA ARG A 288 3.33 16.23 -2.95
C ARG A 288 2.29 15.21 -2.53
N ALA A 289 1.92 15.27 -1.26
CA ALA A 289 0.92 14.38 -0.70
C ALA A 289 -0.44 14.61 -1.38
N VAL A 290 -1.14 13.52 -1.68
CA VAL A 290 -2.52 13.54 -2.19
C VAL A 290 -3.55 13.32 -1.08
N LEU A 291 -3.11 12.73 0.04
CA LEU A 291 -3.92 12.47 1.21
C LEU A 291 -3.08 12.60 2.50
N GLY A 292 -3.70 13.20 3.51
CA GLY A 292 -3.19 13.27 4.87
C GLY A 292 -2.76 14.67 5.31
N ASP A 293 -3.25 15.10 6.46
CA ASP A 293 -2.83 16.32 7.16
C ASP A 293 -1.78 16.04 8.25
N GLY A 294 -1.36 14.77 8.36
CA GLY A 294 -0.38 14.30 9.35
C GLY A 294 -0.90 14.32 10.78
N GLN A 295 -2.21 14.47 11.00
CA GLN A 295 -2.85 14.57 12.32
C GLN A 295 -4.15 13.76 12.40
N ARG A 296 -5.18 14.15 11.66
CA ARG A 296 -6.54 13.57 11.70
C ARG A 296 -6.82 12.67 10.51
N THR A 297 -6.18 12.96 9.38
CA THR A 297 -6.30 12.21 8.14
C THR A 297 -4.92 11.78 7.68
N GLY A 298 -4.86 10.65 7.00
CA GLY A 298 -3.61 10.05 6.53
C GLY A 298 -3.74 8.55 6.41
N VAL A 299 -2.58 7.93 6.27
CA VAL A 299 -2.41 6.50 6.05
C VAL A 299 -1.42 5.93 7.06
N GLY A 300 -1.46 4.62 7.29
CA GLY A 300 -0.33 3.88 7.86
C GLY A 300 0.80 3.71 6.85
N SER A 301 1.94 3.15 7.28
CA SER A 301 3.09 2.88 6.41
C SER A 301 2.73 2.03 5.18
N ALA A 302 1.77 1.11 5.31
CA ALA A 302 1.19 0.39 4.18
C ALA A 302 -0.31 0.63 4.07
N PHE A 303 -0.79 0.66 2.83
CA PHE A 303 -2.19 0.84 2.46
C PHE A 303 -2.41 0.29 1.06
N SER A 304 -3.67 0.07 0.69
CA SER A 304 -4.01 -0.42 -0.65
C SER A 304 -5.10 0.42 -1.29
N VAL A 305 -5.13 0.45 -2.62
CA VAL A 305 -6.06 1.23 -3.43
C VAL A 305 -6.64 0.31 -4.49
N VAL A 306 -7.95 0.37 -4.68
CA VAL A 306 -8.65 -0.32 -5.76
C VAL A 306 -9.48 0.68 -6.56
N ARG A 307 -9.77 0.35 -7.81
CA ARG A 307 -10.71 1.10 -8.64
C ARG A 307 -11.99 0.29 -8.80
N VAL A 308 -13.10 0.80 -8.29
CA VAL A 308 -14.41 0.15 -8.36
C VAL A 308 -15.40 1.12 -8.99
N ARG A 309 -16.00 0.74 -10.12
CA ARG A 309 -17.02 1.54 -10.84
C ARG A 309 -16.61 3.02 -11.02
N GLY A 310 -15.40 3.25 -11.53
CA GLY A 310 -14.87 4.60 -11.79
C GLY A 310 -14.48 5.39 -10.53
N THR A 311 -14.45 4.77 -9.36
CA THR A 311 -14.06 5.40 -8.09
C THR A 311 -12.83 4.70 -7.50
N TYR A 312 -11.84 5.47 -7.10
CA TYR A 312 -10.71 4.98 -6.33
C TYR A 312 -11.12 4.86 -4.87
N VAL A 313 -10.81 3.73 -4.24
CA VAL A 313 -11.04 3.50 -2.81
C VAL A 313 -9.73 3.04 -2.18
N LEU A 314 -9.27 3.79 -1.19
CA LEU A 314 -8.06 3.51 -0.42
C LEU A 314 -8.45 2.88 0.91
N PHE A 315 -7.78 1.79 1.31
CA PHE A 315 -7.91 1.15 2.62
C PHE A 315 -6.62 1.29 3.42
N THR A 316 -6.74 1.71 4.67
CA THR A 316 -5.59 1.91 5.57
C THR A 316 -6.01 1.72 7.02
N MET A 317 -5.06 1.47 7.93
CA MET A 317 -5.36 1.49 9.35
C MET A 317 -5.78 2.91 9.77
N ALA A 318 -6.75 3.03 10.67
CA ALA A 318 -7.20 4.32 11.20
C ALA A 318 -6.05 5.08 11.88
N ALA A 319 -6.09 6.41 11.87
CA ALA A 319 -5.07 7.22 12.54
C ALA A 319 -5.08 7.04 14.07
N GLY A 320 -3.92 7.19 14.70
CA GLY A 320 -3.77 7.07 16.16
C GLY A 320 -3.97 5.64 16.69
N THR A 321 -4.29 5.51 17.99
CA THR A 321 -4.36 4.20 18.68
C THR A 321 -5.47 3.29 18.15
N LYS A 322 -6.50 3.86 17.52
CA LYS A 322 -7.57 3.09 16.87
C LYS A 322 -7.04 2.25 15.69
N GLY A 323 -5.96 2.68 15.06
CA GLY A 323 -5.26 1.97 14.00
C GLY A 323 -4.68 0.63 14.40
N LEU A 324 -4.57 0.33 15.71
CA LEU A 324 -4.13 -1.00 16.16
C LEU A 324 -5.16 -2.10 15.87
N THR A 325 -6.42 -1.75 15.64
CA THR A 325 -7.51 -2.74 15.48
C THR A 325 -8.49 -2.42 14.37
N THR A 326 -8.40 -1.23 13.75
CA THR A 326 -9.46 -0.71 12.88
C THR A 326 -8.91 -0.23 11.55
N VAL A 327 -9.56 -0.69 10.48
CA VAL A 327 -9.34 -0.24 9.10
C VAL A 327 -10.34 0.87 8.79
N THR A 328 -9.87 1.91 8.12
CA THR A 328 -10.69 2.98 7.53
C THR A 328 -10.48 3.02 6.01
N SER A 329 -11.27 3.85 5.33
CA SER A 329 -11.14 4.05 3.90
C SER A 329 -11.36 5.49 3.45
N TYR A 330 -10.81 5.83 2.29
CA TYR A 330 -11.01 7.11 1.61
C TYR A 330 -11.42 6.83 0.16
N TRP A 331 -12.03 7.80 -0.51
CA TRP A 331 -12.38 7.67 -1.93
C TRP A 331 -12.01 8.91 -2.74
N ALA A 332 -11.80 8.73 -4.04
CA ALA A 332 -11.52 9.83 -4.98
C ALA A 332 -11.97 9.48 -6.41
N CYS A 333 -12.21 10.50 -7.22
CA CYS A 333 -12.48 10.34 -8.66
C CYS A 333 -11.22 10.28 -9.52
N SER A 334 -10.06 10.60 -8.94
CA SER A 334 -8.77 10.61 -9.60
C SER A 334 -7.72 10.09 -8.61
N PRO A 335 -6.68 9.38 -9.08
CA PRO A 335 -5.62 8.89 -8.21
C PRO A 335 -4.87 10.05 -7.50
N ALA A 336 -4.84 11.24 -8.11
CA ALA A 336 -4.26 12.44 -7.52
C ALA A 336 -5.20 13.19 -6.56
N GLY A 337 -6.44 12.69 -6.38
CA GLY A 337 -7.46 13.32 -5.55
C GLY A 337 -8.31 14.37 -6.28
N PRO A 338 -9.06 15.20 -5.53
CA PRO A 338 -9.08 15.26 -4.08
C PRO A 338 -9.60 13.96 -3.45
N TRP A 339 -8.96 13.54 -2.34
CA TRP A 339 -9.39 12.38 -1.56
C TRP A 339 -10.37 12.80 -0.47
N HIS A 340 -11.45 12.04 -0.33
CA HIS A 340 -12.55 12.28 0.60
C HIS A 340 -12.62 11.17 1.65
N GLY A 341 -12.89 11.53 2.90
CA GLY A 341 -12.97 10.60 4.02
C GLY A 341 -12.32 11.16 5.30
N PRO A 342 -12.03 10.31 6.30
CA PRO A 342 -12.27 8.88 6.31
C PRO A 342 -13.77 8.53 6.21
N THR A 343 -14.09 7.42 5.54
CA THR A 343 -15.45 6.86 5.46
C THR A 343 -15.64 5.76 6.52
N LYS A 344 -16.70 4.95 6.39
CA LYS A 344 -17.07 3.92 7.36
C LYS A 344 -15.91 2.97 7.63
N GLU A 345 -15.63 2.80 8.91
CA GLU A 345 -14.58 1.93 9.44
C GLU A 345 -15.09 0.51 9.69
N PHE A 346 -14.16 -0.43 9.78
CA PHE A 346 -14.42 -1.77 10.30
C PHE A 346 -13.22 -2.30 11.08
N SER A 347 -13.49 -3.18 12.04
CA SER A 347 -12.48 -3.79 12.90
C SER A 347 -12.48 -5.29 12.67
N PRO A 348 -11.57 -5.83 11.86
CA PRO A 348 -11.53 -7.27 11.61
C PRO A 348 -11.09 -8.03 12.87
N ALA A 349 -11.41 -9.33 12.94
CA ALA A 349 -11.18 -10.12 14.14
C ALA A 349 -9.68 -10.35 14.41
N LEU A 350 -9.24 -10.04 15.64
CA LEU A 350 -7.88 -10.32 16.09
C LEU A 350 -7.81 -11.65 16.86
N PRO A 351 -6.66 -12.35 16.86
CA PRO A 351 -6.43 -13.47 17.76
C PRO A 351 -6.66 -13.07 19.22
N GLN A 352 -7.15 -14.00 20.04
CA GLN A 352 -7.33 -13.78 21.47
C GLN A 352 -5.96 -13.60 22.17
N GLY A 353 -5.89 -12.78 23.22
CA GLY A 353 -4.65 -12.54 23.99
C GLY A 353 -4.27 -11.07 24.23
N GLY A 354 -5.02 -10.11 23.67
CA GLY A 354 -5.03 -8.70 24.09
C GLY A 354 -3.80 -7.83 23.74
N GLN A 355 -2.70 -8.41 23.25
CA GLN A 355 -1.47 -7.66 22.91
C GLN A 355 -1.11 -7.75 21.41
N VAL A 356 -2.12 -7.85 20.56
CA VAL A 356 -1.96 -7.97 19.11
C VAL A 356 -2.54 -6.75 18.41
N ALA A 357 -1.94 -6.39 17.28
CA ALA A 357 -2.45 -5.37 16.38
C ALA A 357 -2.66 -5.91 14.97
N ALA A 358 -3.66 -5.35 14.28
CA ALA A 358 -3.80 -5.48 12.83
C ALA A 358 -2.93 -4.42 12.15
N TYR A 359 -2.40 -4.75 10.98
CA TYR A 359 -1.66 -3.82 10.13
C TYR A 359 -1.71 -4.26 8.66
N ASN A 360 -1.13 -3.44 7.76
CA ASN A 360 -1.01 -3.72 6.33
C ASN A 360 -2.31 -4.20 5.64
N PRO A 361 -3.40 -3.41 5.63
CA PRO A 361 -4.60 -3.79 4.92
C PRO A 361 -4.34 -3.83 3.40
N GLN A 362 -4.31 -5.02 2.83
CA GLN A 362 -3.96 -5.25 1.43
C GLN A 362 -5.14 -5.83 0.65
N THR A 363 -5.50 -5.22 -0.47
CA THR A 363 -6.55 -5.74 -1.34
C THR A 363 -6.00 -6.78 -2.33
N HIS A 364 -6.85 -7.73 -2.68
CA HIS A 364 -6.56 -8.82 -3.61
C HIS A 364 -7.59 -8.85 -4.76
N PRO A 365 -7.47 -7.93 -5.75
CA PRO A 365 -8.43 -7.84 -6.86
C PRO A 365 -8.60 -9.14 -7.66
N GLU A 366 -7.56 -9.95 -7.77
CA GLU A 366 -7.58 -11.25 -8.46
C GLU A 366 -8.39 -12.34 -7.75
N LEU A 367 -8.71 -12.12 -6.47
CA LEU A 367 -9.60 -12.98 -5.69
C LEU A 367 -10.97 -12.34 -5.48
N SER A 368 -11.14 -11.13 -5.99
CA SER A 368 -12.36 -10.34 -5.89
C SER A 368 -13.28 -10.63 -7.08
N ASP A 369 -14.58 -10.40 -6.90
CA ASP A 369 -15.60 -10.56 -7.93
C ASP A 369 -16.62 -9.40 -7.85
N ASP A 370 -17.66 -9.44 -8.69
CA ASP A 370 -18.63 -8.36 -8.82
C ASP A 370 -19.30 -8.00 -7.49
N GLY A 371 -18.82 -6.90 -6.89
CA GLY A 371 -19.34 -6.36 -5.63
C GLY A 371 -18.73 -6.98 -4.37
N ARG A 372 -17.76 -7.90 -4.48
CA ARG A 372 -17.02 -8.47 -3.36
C ARG A 372 -15.53 -8.23 -3.54
N LEU A 373 -14.94 -7.48 -2.61
CA LEU A 373 -13.49 -7.31 -2.51
C LEU A 373 -12.92 -8.26 -1.47
N VAL A 374 -11.75 -8.84 -1.74
CA VAL A 374 -10.96 -9.55 -0.73
C VAL A 374 -9.89 -8.61 -0.20
N LEU A 375 -9.78 -8.51 1.12
CA LEU A 375 -8.76 -7.74 1.81
C LEU A 375 -8.09 -8.62 2.86
N SER A 376 -6.76 -8.67 2.85
CA SER A 376 -5.98 -9.21 3.96
C SER A 376 -5.55 -8.14 4.93
N TYR A 377 -5.23 -8.56 6.14
CA TYR A 377 -4.50 -7.78 7.12
C TYR A 377 -3.53 -8.72 7.83
N ASP A 378 -2.36 -8.17 8.14
CA ASP A 378 -1.38 -8.86 8.95
C ASP A 378 -1.70 -8.67 10.43
N VAL A 379 -1.17 -9.57 11.26
CA VAL A 379 -1.26 -9.48 12.72
C VAL A 379 0.13 -9.59 13.31
N ASN A 380 0.41 -8.80 14.34
CA ASN A 380 1.68 -8.90 15.07
C ASN A 380 1.48 -8.55 16.55
N TRP A 381 2.45 -8.93 17.36
CA TRP A 381 2.55 -8.63 18.78
C TRP A 381 3.03 -7.18 18.99
N LEU A 382 2.36 -6.45 19.87
CA LEU A 382 2.61 -5.02 20.12
C LEU A 382 3.95 -4.75 20.82
N GLU A 383 4.38 -5.64 21.72
CA GLU A 383 5.57 -5.42 22.54
C GLU A 383 6.81 -6.02 21.86
N THR A 384 7.65 -5.13 21.32
CA THR A 384 8.75 -5.52 20.42
C THR A 384 9.84 -6.37 21.07
N GLY A 385 10.05 -6.27 22.39
CA GLY A 385 11.11 -6.98 23.11
C GLY A 385 10.87 -8.49 23.22
N SER A 386 9.60 -8.92 23.29
CA SER A 386 9.23 -10.34 23.34
C SER A 386 8.54 -10.86 22.08
N ALA A 387 8.32 -10.00 21.07
CA ALA A 387 7.55 -10.34 19.87
C ALA A 387 7.95 -11.68 19.25
N ALA A 388 9.24 -11.89 18.93
CA ALA A 388 9.70 -13.13 18.31
C ALA A 388 9.36 -14.39 19.13
N ALA A 389 9.48 -14.32 20.46
CA ALA A 389 9.13 -15.42 21.34
C ALA A 389 7.61 -15.71 21.32
N GLN A 390 6.78 -14.67 21.33
CA GLN A 390 5.31 -14.81 21.27
C GLN A 390 4.85 -15.34 19.91
N LEU A 391 5.42 -14.84 18.80
CA LEU A 391 5.11 -15.31 17.45
C LEU A 391 5.52 -16.77 17.21
N ASN A 392 6.56 -17.24 17.90
CA ASN A 392 6.96 -18.65 17.85
C ASN A 392 6.09 -19.51 18.78
N ARG A 393 5.64 -18.99 19.93
CA ARG A 393 4.73 -19.67 20.85
C ARG A 393 3.34 -19.94 20.25
N ASN A 394 2.89 -19.08 19.34
CA ASN A 394 1.64 -19.22 18.60
C ASN A 394 1.80 -18.69 17.17
N VAL A 395 1.91 -19.61 16.20
CA VAL A 395 2.16 -19.25 14.79
C VAL A 395 1.02 -18.43 14.16
N SER A 396 -0.20 -18.52 14.69
CA SER A 396 -1.35 -17.75 14.18
C SER A 396 -1.25 -16.24 14.42
N LEU A 397 -0.28 -15.81 15.23
CA LEU A 397 -0.02 -14.40 15.53
C LEU A 397 0.79 -13.70 14.43
N TYR A 398 1.29 -14.43 13.41
CA TYR A 398 2.08 -13.89 12.30
C TYR A 398 1.74 -14.58 10.98
N ARG A 399 0.44 -14.69 10.70
CA ARG A 399 -0.11 -15.20 9.45
C ARG A 399 -1.18 -14.21 8.97
N PRO A 400 -1.34 -14.04 7.65
CA PRO A 400 -2.38 -13.18 7.11
C PRO A 400 -3.77 -13.69 7.47
N ARG A 401 -4.66 -12.75 7.69
CA ARG A 401 -6.09 -12.99 7.87
C ARG A 401 -6.85 -12.27 6.79
N PHE A 402 -8.01 -12.79 6.42
CA PHE A 402 -8.76 -12.31 5.26
C PHE A 402 -10.17 -11.94 5.65
N VAL A 403 -10.67 -10.88 5.02
CA VAL A 403 -12.07 -10.47 5.05
C VAL A 403 -12.57 -10.27 3.63
N THR A 404 -13.87 -10.46 3.43
CA THR A 404 -14.57 -10.00 2.24
C THR A 404 -15.33 -8.73 2.54
N LEU A 405 -15.24 -7.74 1.66
CA LEU A 405 -15.91 -6.45 1.78
C LEU A 405 -16.93 -6.28 0.66
N ARG A 406 -18.05 -5.63 0.96
CA ARG A 406 -18.98 -5.09 -0.04
C ARG A 406 -18.95 -3.58 0.00
N LEU A 407 -18.65 -2.96 -1.13
CA LEU A 407 -18.71 -1.51 -1.27
C LEU A 407 -20.07 -1.08 -1.80
N ALA A 408 -20.59 0.02 -1.26
CA ALA A 408 -21.79 0.65 -1.77
C ALA A 408 -21.55 2.14 -2.01
N GLN A 409 -22.25 2.67 -3.00
CA GLN A 409 -22.35 4.10 -3.20
C GLN A 409 -23.04 4.71 -1.97
N THR A 410 -22.44 5.72 -1.38
CA THR A 410 -23.07 6.49 -0.29
C THR A 410 -23.87 7.64 -0.88
N ARG A 411 -25.02 7.95 -0.25
CA ARG A 411 -25.86 9.08 -0.62
C ARG A 411 -25.24 10.41 -0.23
#